data_AF-A0A9X1TJF5-F1
#
_entry.id   AF-A0A9X1TJF5-F1
#
_cell.length_a   1.000
_cell.length_b   1.000
_cell.length_c   1.000
_cell.angle_alpha   90.00
_cell.angle_beta   90.00
_cell.angle_gamma   90.00
#
_symmetry.space_group_name_H-M   'P 1'
#
loop_
_entity.id
_entity.type
_entity.pdbx_description
1 polymer ?
#
loop_
_entity_poly.entity_id
_entity_poly.type
_entity_poly.pdbx_seq_one_letter_code
_entity_poly.pdbx_strand_id
1 'polypeptide(L)'
;MPDESSFSCTATIDDGTWTLDFGDGKTTRGTWALQGGRLALQVPEDLGGGGPGDMEEAAAENVPASVGDSLSLFLPWQPPGFPGVSDDQRLDVNYSGKNGVLRIRHMESSGMTIHTCTRL
;
A
#
# COMPACT_ATOMS: atom_id res chain seq x y z
N MET A 1 -14.73 -17.80 -14.50
CA MET A 1 -13.56 -17.31 -13.77
C MET A 1 -13.62 -15.80 -13.86
N PRO A 2 -13.63 -15.04 -12.76
CA PRO A 2 -13.59 -13.59 -12.88
C PRO A 2 -12.25 -13.19 -13.50
N ASP A 3 -12.27 -12.30 -14.49
CA ASP A 3 -11.07 -11.80 -15.16
C ASP A 3 -10.18 -11.08 -14.14
N GLU A 4 -9.01 -11.64 -13.88
CA GLU A 4 -7.96 -10.99 -13.10
C GLU A 4 -7.46 -9.77 -13.88
N SER A 5 -7.97 -8.59 -13.53
CA SER A 5 -7.42 -7.32 -13.98
C SER A 5 -6.15 -7.06 -13.18
N SER A 6 -5.00 -7.20 -13.81
CA SER A 6 -3.71 -6.88 -13.18
C SER A 6 -3.40 -5.40 -13.37
N PHE A 7 -3.14 -4.72 -12.26
CA PHE A 7 -2.66 -3.34 -12.22
C PHE A 7 -1.20 -3.32 -11.80
N SER A 8 -0.35 -2.64 -12.57
CA SER A 8 1.08 -2.51 -12.28
C SER A 8 1.47 -1.05 -12.19
N CYS A 9 2.22 -0.70 -11.14
CA CYS A 9 2.87 0.59 -11.00
C CYS A 9 4.29 0.38 -10.44
N THR A 10 5.17 1.35 -10.68
CA THR A 10 6.53 1.33 -10.12
C THR A 10 6.59 2.31 -8.96
N ALA A 11 7.02 1.83 -7.79
CA ALA A 11 7.25 2.67 -6.63
C ALA A 11 8.74 2.96 -6.46
N THR A 12 9.11 4.23 -6.33
CA THR A 12 10.45 4.66 -5.90
C THR A 12 10.32 5.27 -4.51
N ILE A 13 11.03 4.70 -3.54
CA ILE A 13 11.04 5.16 -2.14
C ILE A 13 12.43 5.72 -1.83
N ASP A 14 12.46 6.93 -1.30
CA ASP A 14 13.67 7.61 -0.82
C ASP A 14 13.46 8.07 0.63
N ASP A 15 14.48 8.60 1.29
CA ASP A 15 14.39 9.09 2.67
C ASP A 15 13.34 10.22 2.77
N GLY A 16 12.22 9.91 3.42
CA GLY A 16 11.11 10.84 3.65
C GLY A 16 10.12 11.02 2.49
N THR A 17 10.37 10.46 1.32
CA THR A 17 9.51 10.64 0.14
C THR A 17 9.26 9.35 -0.64
N TRP A 18 8.13 9.30 -1.34
CA TRP A 18 7.82 8.23 -2.26
C TRP A 18 7.22 8.78 -3.56
N THR A 19 7.45 8.07 -4.65
CA THR A 19 6.87 8.33 -5.98
C THR A 19 6.26 7.05 -6.52
N LEU A 20 5.02 7.12 -6.99
CA LEU A 20 4.36 6.08 -7.78
C LEU A 20 4.33 6.51 -9.24
N ASP A 21 4.81 5.65 -10.13
CA ASP A 21 4.70 5.77 -11.57
C ASP A 21 3.70 4.75 -12.09
N PHE A 22 2.59 5.24 -12.64
CA PHE A 22 1.50 4.43 -13.17
C PHE A 22 1.67 4.11 -14.67
N GLY A 23 2.75 4.56 -15.30
CA GLY A 23 2.92 4.54 -16.75
C GLY A 23 2.29 5.76 -17.42
N ASP A 24 2.50 5.90 -18.73
CA ASP A 24 1.95 6.98 -19.56
C ASP A 24 2.25 8.41 -19.06
N GLY A 25 3.37 8.58 -18.34
CA GLY A 25 3.79 9.85 -17.75
C GLY A 25 2.98 10.28 -16.51
N LYS A 26 2.08 9.42 -16.01
CA LYS A 26 1.32 9.69 -14.79
C LYS A 26 2.13 9.28 -13.58
N THR A 27 2.55 10.28 -12.81
CA THR A 27 3.26 10.07 -11.55
C THR A 27 2.54 10.78 -10.42
N THR A 28 2.60 10.18 -9.23
CA THR A 28 2.06 10.74 -8.00
C THR A 28 3.13 10.64 -6.91
N ARG A 29 3.17 11.62 -6.00
CA ARG A 29 4.17 11.69 -4.93
C ARG A 29 3.50 11.90 -3.59
N GLY A 30 4.20 11.48 -2.55
CA GLY A 30 3.85 11.81 -1.17
C GLY A 30 5.06 11.70 -0.26
N THR A 31 4.81 11.82 1.03
CA THR A 31 5.85 11.75 2.07
C THR A 31 5.60 10.57 3.00
N TRP A 32 6.67 10.12 3.66
CA TRP A 32 6.56 9.14 4.72
C TRP A 32 7.55 9.45 5.84
N ALA A 33 7.24 9.04 7.06
CA ALA A 33 8.16 9.13 8.19
C ALA A 33 8.00 7.90 9.09
N LEU A 34 9.12 7.27 9.45
CA LEU A 34 9.16 6.18 10.42
C LEU A 34 9.93 6.64 11.66
N GLN A 35 9.21 6.85 12.77
CA GLN A 35 9.82 7.29 14.03
C GLN A 35 9.24 6.53 15.21
N GLY A 36 10.10 5.89 16.01
CA GLY A 36 9.68 5.25 17.26
C GLY A 36 8.65 4.12 17.10
N GLY A 37 8.62 3.47 15.92
CA GLY A 37 7.61 2.45 15.60
C GLY A 37 6.31 3.00 15.03
N ARG A 38 6.20 4.31 14.79
CA ARG A 38 5.09 4.93 14.07
C ARG A 38 5.50 5.20 12.62
N LEU A 39 4.76 4.65 11.67
CA LEU A 39 4.84 5.01 10.26
C LEU A 39 3.72 5.99 9.94
N ALA A 40 4.05 7.19 9.48
CA ALA A 40 3.10 8.14 8.91
C ALA A 40 3.33 8.24 7.41
N LEU A 41 2.25 8.31 6.63
CA LEU A 41 2.25 8.58 5.20
C LEU A 41 1.36 9.78 4.92
N GLN A 42 1.83 10.69 4.08
CA GLN A 42 0.97 11.65 3.41
C GLN A 42 0.72 11.19 1.99
N VAL A 43 -0.55 11.09 1.64
CA VAL A 43 -1.03 10.57 0.37
C VAL A 43 -1.98 11.59 -0.24
N PRO A 44 -1.82 11.96 -1.52
CA PRO A 44 -2.79 12.83 -2.17
C PRO A 44 -4.17 12.14 -2.21
N GLU A 45 -5.21 12.95 -2.04
CA GLU A 45 -6.62 12.53 -1.99
C GLU A 45 -7.02 11.71 -3.23
N ASP A 46 -6.48 12.06 -4.41
CA ASP A 46 -6.71 11.36 -5.67
C ASP A 46 -5.41 10.69 -6.18
N LEU A 47 -5.23 9.42 -5.81
CA LEU A 47 -4.11 8.59 -6.28
C LEU A 47 -4.25 8.30 -7.78
N GLY A 48 -3.39 8.93 -8.60
CA GLY A 48 -3.39 8.79 -10.05
C GLY A 48 -4.18 9.86 -10.80
N GLY A 49 -4.90 10.74 -10.08
CA GLY A 49 -5.42 12.00 -10.59
C GLY A 49 -4.30 13.02 -10.69
N GLY A 50 -3.97 13.47 -11.90
CA GLY A 50 -2.79 14.31 -12.19
C GLY A 50 -2.82 15.75 -11.66
N GLY A 51 -3.52 16.03 -10.55
CA GLY A 51 -3.64 17.35 -9.95
C GLY A 51 -2.96 17.46 -8.58
N PRO A 52 -2.61 18.69 -8.13
CA PRO A 52 -2.26 18.94 -6.73
C PRO A 52 -3.55 18.86 -5.89
N GLY A 53 -3.96 17.63 -5.55
CA GLY A 53 -5.03 17.38 -4.59
C GLY A 53 -4.58 17.62 -3.15
N ASP A 54 -5.54 17.71 -2.23
CA ASP A 54 -5.24 17.79 -0.81
C ASP A 54 -4.49 16.54 -0.35
N MET A 55 -3.60 16.69 0.64
CA MET A 55 -2.82 15.58 1.20
C MET A 55 -3.52 15.04 2.43
N GLU A 56 -3.85 13.75 2.40
CA GLU A 56 -4.41 13.00 3.52
C GLU A 56 -3.29 12.30 4.30
N GLU A 57 -3.42 12.23 5.63
CA GLU A 57 -2.49 11.49 6.50
C GLU A 57 -3.05 10.11 6.86
N ALA A 58 -2.25 9.08 6.64
CA ALA A 58 -2.47 7.75 7.19
C ALA A 58 -1.32 7.39 8.14
N ALA A 59 -1.63 6.70 9.23
CA ALA A 59 -0.62 6.27 10.20
C ALA A 59 -0.82 4.84 10.67
N ALA A 60 0.30 4.16 10.92
CA ALA A 60 0.36 2.83 11.53
C ALA A 60 1.29 2.85 12.73
N GLU A 61 0.89 2.18 13.80
CA GLU A 61 1.64 2.07 15.05
C GLU A 61 2.29 0.68 15.18
N ASN A 62 3.33 0.58 16.02
CA ASN A 62 4.10 -0.65 16.26
C ASN A 62 4.77 -1.25 15.00
N VAL A 63 5.10 -0.41 14.03
CA VAL A 63 5.80 -0.79 12.81
C VAL A 63 7.26 -1.12 13.14
N PRO A 64 7.75 -2.33 12.83
CA PRO A 64 9.14 -2.69 13.09
C PRO A 64 10.08 -1.88 12.19
N ALA A 65 11.24 -1.48 12.74
CA ALA A 65 12.27 -0.73 12.01
C ALA A 65 12.90 -1.54 10.86
N SER A 66 12.80 -2.87 10.90
CA SER A 66 13.28 -3.77 9.86
C SER A 66 12.31 -4.93 9.69
N VAL A 67 12.01 -5.28 8.45
CA VAL A 67 11.38 -6.56 8.10
C VAL A 67 12.50 -7.56 7.85
N GLY A 68 12.42 -8.74 8.46
CA GLY A 68 13.39 -9.82 8.24
C GLY A 68 13.27 -10.46 6.85
N ASP A 69 13.73 -11.71 6.72
CA ASP A 69 13.69 -12.44 5.43
C ASP A 69 12.27 -12.73 4.93
N SER A 70 11.25 -12.63 5.79
CA SER A 70 9.86 -12.76 5.41
C SER A 70 8.93 -11.99 6.36
N LEU A 71 7.72 -11.71 5.87
CA LEU A 71 6.62 -11.14 6.64
C LEU A 71 5.33 -11.85 6.24
N SER A 72 4.46 -12.13 7.19
CA SER A 72 3.08 -12.55 6.93
C SER A 72 2.19 -11.88 7.96
N LEU A 73 1.30 -11.00 7.50
CA LEU A 73 0.40 -10.23 8.33
C LEU A 73 -1.02 -10.37 7.79
N PHE A 74 -1.96 -10.57 8.70
CA PHE A 74 -3.39 -10.55 8.42
C PHE A 74 -4.01 -9.39 9.19
N LEU A 75 -4.45 -8.37 8.47
CA LEU A 75 -4.86 -7.10 9.04
C LEU A 75 -6.35 -6.85 8.79
N PRO A 76 -7.08 -6.34 9.80
CA PRO A 76 -8.38 -5.71 9.56
C PRO A 76 -8.19 -4.53 8.58
N TRP A 77 -9.05 -4.44 7.56
CA TRP A 77 -9.01 -3.35 6.60
C TRP A 77 -10.23 -2.45 6.76
N GLN A 78 -9.98 -1.14 6.79
CA GLN A 78 -11.00 -0.11 6.74
C GLN A 78 -10.68 0.80 5.54
N PRO A 79 -11.48 0.75 4.47
CA PRO A 79 -11.28 1.63 3.33
C PRO A 79 -11.45 3.11 3.72
N PRO A 80 -10.71 4.04 3.08
CA PRO A 80 -10.90 5.48 3.27
C PRO A 80 -12.35 5.91 3.02
N GLY A 81 -12.87 6.81 3.86
CA GLY A 81 -14.24 7.32 3.74
C GLY A 81 -15.34 6.40 4.31
N PHE A 82 -14.99 5.22 4.85
CA PHE A 82 -15.95 4.31 5.48
C PHE A 82 -15.82 4.33 7.01
N PRO A 83 -16.92 4.48 7.77
CA PRO A 83 -16.87 4.43 9.23
C PRO A 83 -16.85 2.97 9.71
N GLY A 84 -15.66 2.47 10.04
CA GLY A 84 -15.44 1.22 10.75
C GLY A 84 -14.74 0.12 9.94
N VAL A 85 -14.14 -0.83 10.66
CA VAL A 85 -13.60 -2.09 10.12
C VAL A 85 -14.75 -3.08 10.01
N SER A 86 -15.03 -3.60 8.83
CA SER A 86 -15.96 -4.72 8.67
C SER A 86 -15.21 -6.05 8.67
N ASP A 87 -15.87 -7.12 9.12
CA ASP A 87 -15.24 -8.44 9.24
C ASP A 87 -14.94 -9.11 7.89
N ASP A 88 -15.62 -8.65 6.84
CA ASP A 88 -15.47 -9.10 5.46
C ASP A 88 -14.40 -8.34 4.68
N GLN A 89 -13.75 -7.33 5.28
CA GLN A 89 -12.68 -6.53 4.68
C GLN A 89 -11.35 -6.84 5.36
N ARG A 90 -10.44 -7.48 4.63
CA ARG A 90 -9.16 -7.97 5.17
C ARG A 90 -8.01 -7.74 4.19
N LEU A 91 -6.84 -7.43 4.74
CA LEU A 91 -5.58 -7.44 4.02
C LEU A 91 -4.73 -8.60 4.48
N ASP A 92 -4.36 -9.47 3.55
CA ASP A 92 -3.30 -10.46 3.76
C ASP A 92 -2.02 -10.02 3.04
N VAL A 93 -1.01 -9.67 3.83
CA VAL A 93 0.26 -9.09 3.37
C VAL A 93 1.37 -10.10 3.58
N ASN A 94 2.03 -10.50 2.50
CA ASN A 94 3.13 -11.46 2.55
C ASN A 94 4.36 -10.90 1.84
N TYR A 95 5.50 -10.92 2.51
CA TYR A 95 6.79 -10.56 1.95
C TYR A 95 7.74 -11.75 1.98
N SER A 96 8.50 -11.92 0.90
CA SER A 96 9.63 -12.84 0.84
C SER A 96 10.87 -12.08 0.36
N GLY A 97 11.84 -11.92 1.25
CA GLY A 97 13.12 -11.28 0.96
C GLY A 97 13.96 -12.05 -0.06
N LYS A 98 13.78 -13.38 -0.18
CA LYS A 98 14.50 -14.21 -1.15
C LYS A 98 14.26 -13.83 -2.61
N ASN A 99 13.06 -13.33 -2.92
CA ASN A 99 12.66 -12.91 -4.26
C ASN A 99 12.27 -11.42 -4.31
N GLY A 100 12.39 -10.69 -3.19
CA GLY A 100 12.01 -9.29 -3.09
C GLY A 100 10.52 -9.05 -3.36
N VAL A 101 9.65 -10.07 -3.22
CA VAL A 101 8.23 -9.94 -3.57
C VAL A 101 7.40 -9.67 -2.33
N LEU A 102 6.63 -8.57 -2.39
CA LEU A 102 5.53 -8.25 -1.50
C LEU A 102 4.21 -8.55 -2.23
N ARG A 103 3.33 -9.34 -1.62
CA ARG A 103 1.98 -9.62 -2.12
C ARG A 103 0.95 -9.17 -1.11
N ILE A 104 0.04 -8.31 -1.55
CA ILE A 104 -1.08 -7.81 -0.75
C ILE A 104 -2.36 -8.35 -1.38
N ARG A 105 -3.11 -9.17 -0.64
CA ARG A 105 -4.44 -9.64 -1.04
C ARG A 105 -5.47 -8.83 -0.29
N HIS A 106 -6.24 -8.03 -1.02
CA HIS A 106 -7.42 -7.34 -0.51
C HIS A 106 -8.62 -8.25 -0.72
N MET A 107 -9.20 -8.71 0.38
CA MET A 107 -10.36 -9.58 0.39
C MET A 107 -11.58 -8.79 0.83
N GLU A 108 -12.64 -8.88 0.04
CA GLU A 108 -13.96 -8.32 0.29
C GLU A 108 -15.03 -9.41 0.18
N SER A 109 -16.24 -9.13 0.65
CA SER A 109 -17.40 -10.01 0.39
C SER A 109 -17.73 -10.16 -1.11
N SER A 110 -17.36 -9.15 -1.91
CA SER A 110 -17.62 -9.07 -3.36
C SER A 110 -16.56 -9.79 -4.21
N GLY A 111 -15.36 -10.05 -3.67
CA GLY A 111 -14.24 -10.56 -4.44
C GLY A 111 -12.88 -10.39 -3.77
N MET A 112 -11.82 -10.71 -4.52
CA MET A 112 -10.45 -10.56 -4.04
C MET A 112 -9.61 -9.89 -5.12
N THR A 113 -8.86 -8.87 -4.73
CA THR A 113 -7.86 -8.19 -5.57
C THR A 113 -6.47 -8.51 -5.05
N ILE A 114 -5.54 -8.83 -5.95
CA ILE A 114 -4.15 -9.14 -5.60
C ILE A 114 -3.23 -8.07 -6.17
N HIS A 115 -2.47 -7.43 -5.28
CA HIS A 115 -1.41 -6.51 -5.63
C HIS A 115 -0.06 -7.18 -5.39
N THR A 116 0.82 -7.16 -6.39
CA THR A 116 2.18 -7.72 -6.29
C THR A 116 3.18 -6.61 -6.54
N CYS A 117 4.03 -6.35 -5.55
CA CYS A 117 5.13 -5.41 -5.63
C CYS A 117 6.45 -6.18 -5.61
N THR A 118 7.37 -5.83 -6.49
CA THR A 118 8.71 -6.42 -6.53
C THR A 118 9.74 -5.34 -6.22
N ARG A 119 10.59 -5.60 -5.23
CA ARG A 119 11.77 -4.79 -4.95
C ARG A 119 12.82 -5.11 -6.00
N LEU A 120 13.18 -4.11 -6.80
CA LEU A 120 14.29 -4.15 -7.75
C LEU A 120 15.62 -3.85 -7.05
#